data_AF-A0A821N6S5-F1
#
_entry.id   AF-A0A821N6S5-F1
#
_cell.length_a   1.000
_cell.length_b   1.000
_cell.length_c   1.000
_cell.angle_alpha   90.00
_cell.angle_beta   90.00
_cell.angle_gamma   90.00
#
_symmetry.space_group_name_H-M   'P 1'
#
loop_
_entity.id
_entity.type
_entity.pdbx_description
1 polymer ?
#
loop_
_entity_poly.entity_id
_entity_poly.type
_entity_poly.pdbx_seq_one_letter_code
_entity_poly.pdbx_strand_id
1 'polypeptide(L)'
;DIGVGLVNINGVQNIKRFFQKATQEQNPSWIIKANTTETEFYITLNKEIAGGEGRYQNERRYIIALLCHHPILNNCTFTGAAYRVLRQNNNDLDRYRTDFCLIAKSFLSSSIDRRITELFLLRQEATRENPGVKL
;
A
#
# COMPACT_ATOMS: atom_id res chain seq x y z
N ASP A 1 -28.90 -13.77 -11.89
CA ASP A 1 -28.32 -13.52 -10.55
C ASP A 1 -26.91 -14.05 -10.40
N ILE A 2 -25.90 -13.23 -10.71
CA ILE A 2 -24.57 -13.27 -10.07
C ILE A 2 -24.10 -11.82 -10.01
N GLY A 3 -24.15 -11.22 -8.83
CA GLY A 3 -23.77 -9.83 -8.59
C GLY A 3 -22.29 -9.60 -8.87
N VAL A 4 -21.98 -8.99 -10.00
CA VAL A 4 -20.68 -8.37 -10.25
C VAL A 4 -20.57 -7.19 -9.31
N GLY A 5 -19.88 -7.39 -8.19
CA GLY A 5 -19.57 -6.31 -7.25
C GLY A 5 -18.93 -5.17 -8.02
N LEU A 6 -19.60 -4.01 -8.01
CA LEU A 6 -19.16 -2.78 -8.68
C LEU A 6 -17.73 -2.46 -8.23
N VAL A 7 -16.76 -2.76 -9.09
CA VAL A 7 -15.38 -2.28 -8.94
C VAL A 7 -15.46 -0.76 -8.91
N ASN A 8 -14.89 -0.13 -7.88
CA ASN A 8 -14.87 1.32 -7.76
C ASN A 8 -14.02 1.91 -8.90
N ILE A 9 -14.67 2.21 -10.01
CA ILE A 9 -14.10 2.68 -11.28
C ILE A 9 -13.35 4.00 -11.12
N ASN A 10 -13.67 4.83 -10.12
CA ASN A 10 -12.95 6.08 -9.84
C ASN A 10 -11.52 5.82 -9.36
N GLY A 11 -11.30 4.78 -8.54
CA GLY A 11 -9.96 4.37 -8.11
C GLY A 11 -9.09 3.92 -9.29
N VAL A 12 -9.64 3.12 -10.19
CA VAL A 12 -8.94 2.60 -11.38
C VAL A 12 -8.57 3.71 -12.37
N GLN A 13 -9.45 4.69 -12.59
CA GLN A 13 -9.17 5.84 -13.46
C GLN A 13 -8.04 6.72 -12.89
N ASN A 14 -8.01 6.90 -11.57
CA ASN A 14 -6.94 7.65 -10.90
C ASN A 14 -5.58 6.95 -11.02
N ILE A 15 -5.55 5.61 -10.88
CA ILE A 15 -4.31 4.83 -11.05
C ILE A 15 -3.80 4.93 -12.50
N LYS A 16 -4.66 4.69 -13.51
CA LYS A 16 -4.26 4.82 -14.92
C LYS A 16 -3.70 6.21 -15.22
N ARG A 17 -4.33 7.26 -14.69
CA ARG A 17 -3.86 8.63 -14.84
C ARG A 17 -2.47 8.84 -14.21
N PHE A 18 -2.20 8.25 -13.05
CA PHE A 18 -0.86 8.33 -12.43
C PHE A 18 0.21 7.64 -13.28
N PHE A 19 -0.07 6.45 -13.83
CA PHE A 19 0.86 5.78 -14.72
C PHE A 19 1.07 6.54 -16.03
N GLN A 20 0.01 7.10 -16.63
CA GLN A 20 0.11 7.95 -17.82
C GLN A 20 0.99 9.18 -17.56
N LYS A 21 0.78 9.86 -16.43
CA LYS A 21 1.60 11.00 -16.03
C LYS A 21 3.04 10.62 -15.74
N ALA A 22 3.28 9.46 -15.12
CA ALA A 22 4.63 8.96 -14.89
C ALA A 22 5.40 8.83 -16.22
N THR A 23 4.75 8.30 -17.26
CA THR A 23 5.33 8.17 -18.60
C THR A 23 5.50 9.52 -19.31
N GLN A 24 4.46 10.35 -19.34
CA GLN A 24 4.44 11.62 -20.06
C GLN A 24 5.43 12.64 -19.46
N GLU A 25 5.45 12.74 -18.14
CA GLU A 25 6.28 13.71 -17.41
C GLU A 25 7.65 13.11 -17.03
N GLN A 26 7.89 11.82 -17.33
CA GLN A 26 9.07 11.05 -16.91
C GLN A 26 9.38 11.21 -15.40
N ASN A 27 8.33 11.28 -14.59
CA ASN A 27 8.43 11.58 -13.16
C ASN A 27 7.93 10.39 -12.31
N PRO A 28 8.83 9.66 -11.63
CA PRO A 28 8.50 8.48 -10.81
C PRO A 28 7.63 8.82 -9.60
N SER A 29 7.56 10.10 -9.20
CA SER A 29 6.72 10.54 -8.07
C SER A 29 5.24 10.21 -8.29
N TRP A 30 4.80 10.09 -9.55
CA TRP A 30 3.45 9.64 -9.87
C TRP A 30 3.21 8.16 -9.53
N ILE A 31 4.23 7.32 -9.62
CA ILE A 31 4.16 5.90 -9.19
C ILE A 31 4.06 5.82 -7.66
N ILE A 32 4.79 6.69 -6.94
CA ILE A 32 4.62 6.82 -5.47
C ILE A 32 3.19 7.21 -5.14
N LYS A 33 2.66 8.26 -5.80
CA LYS A 33 1.27 8.69 -5.59
C LYS A 33 0.28 7.55 -5.84
N ALA A 34 0.47 6.75 -6.90
CA ALA A 34 -0.36 5.59 -7.13
C ALA A 34 -0.30 4.57 -5.97
N ASN A 35 0.88 4.35 -5.39
CA ASN A 35 1.09 3.43 -4.26
C ASN A 35 0.63 3.98 -2.90
N THR A 36 0.57 5.31 -2.73
CA THR A 36 0.15 5.95 -1.46
C THR A 36 -1.31 6.38 -1.45
N THR A 37 -1.95 6.48 -2.62
CA THR A 37 -3.39 6.73 -2.68
C THR A 37 -4.11 5.47 -2.21
N GLU A 38 -5.07 5.62 -1.30
CA GLU A 38 -5.86 4.53 -0.70
C GLU A 38 -6.77 3.88 -1.75
N THR A 39 -6.16 3.10 -2.64
CA THR A 39 -6.78 2.47 -3.80
C THR A 39 -6.54 0.96 -3.75
N GLU A 40 -7.31 0.18 -4.52
CA GLU A 40 -7.09 -1.27 -4.63
C GLU A 40 -5.70 -1.63 -5.20
N PHE A 41 -5.00 -0.68 -5.81
CA PHE A 41 -3.66 -0.88 -6.35
C PHE A 41 -2.62 -1.21 -5.28
N TYR A 42 -2.50 -0.43 -4.19
CA TYR A 42 -1.49 -0.73 -3.17
C TYR A 42 -1.78 -2.07 -2.46
N ILE A 43 -3.06 -2.43 -2.32
CA ILE A 43 -3.49 -3.72 -1.76
C ILE A 43 -3.06 -4.86 -2.68
N THR A 44 -3.33 -4.73 -3.98
CA THR A 44 -2.99 -5.73 -4.99
C THR A 44 -1.47 -5.89 -5.11
N LEU A 45 -0.75 -4.77 -5.22
CA LEU A 45 0.71 -4.76 -5.29
C LEU A 45 1.33 -5.42 -4.06
N ASN A 46 0.88 -5.09 -2.85
CA ASN A 46 1.40 -5.72 -1.63
C ASN A 46 1.08 -7.22 -1.53
N LYS A 47 -0.09 -7.66 -2.02
CA LYS A 47 -0.43 -9.09 -2.11
C LYS A 47 0.48 -9.82 -3.10
N GLU A 48 0.71 -9.25 -4.27
CA GLU A 48 1.61 -9.82 -5.29
C GLU A 48 3.07 -9.86 -4.80
N ILE A 49 3.54 -8.83 -4.07
CA ILE A 49 4.89 -8.85 -3.47
C ILE A 49 4.98 -9.94 -2.40
N ALA A 50 3.99 -10.02 -1.49
CA ALA A 50 4.00 -11.00 -0.40
C ALA A 50 3.84 -12.45 -0.88
N GLY A 51 3.09 -12.66 -1.97
CA GLY A 51 2.85 -13.97 -2.57
C GLY A 51 4.04 -14.54 -3.33
N GLY A 52 5.02 -13.72 -3.73
CA GLY A 52 6.19 -14.21 -4.47
C GLY A 52 5.93 -14.34 -5.97
N GLU A 53 6.38 -15.42 -6.63
CA GLU A 53 6.25 -15.53 -8.09
C GLU A 53 4.79 -15.57 -8.54
N GLY A 54 4.47 -14.75 -9.53
CA GLY A 54 3.11 -14.50 -10.00
C GLY A 54 3.10 -13.84 -11.36
N ARG A 55 1.90 -13.58 -11.89
CA ARG A 55 1.69 -13.05 -13.25
C ARG A 55 2.41 -11.73 -13.51
N TYR A 56 2.63 -10.92 -12.48
CA TYR A 56 3.16 -9.55 -12.57
C TYR A 56 4.60 -9.41 -12.04
N GLN A 57 5.42 -10.46 -12.18
CA GLN A 57 6.78 -10.49 -11.61
C GLN A 57 7.69 -9.37 -12.14
N ASN A 58 7.59 -9.05 -13.43
CA ASN A 58 8.44 -8.04 -14.07
C ASN A 58 8.03 -6.62 -13.65
N GLU A 59 6.74 -6.34 -13.63
CA GLU A 59 6.17 -5.07 -13.19
C GLU A 59 6.50 -4.80 -11.73
N ARG A 60 6.43 -5.84 -10.89
CA ARG A 60 6.88 -5.74 -9.50
C ARG A 60 8.35 -5.39 -9.41
N ARG A 61 9.22 -6.12 -10.12
CA ARG A 61 10.68 -5.85 -10.12
C ARG A 61 10.96 -4.41 -10.58
N TYR A 62 10.24 -3.95 -11.59
CA TYR A 62 10.34 -2.58 -12.07
C TYR A 62 9.95 -1.55 -11.00
N ILE A 63 8.80 -1.71 -10.34
CA ILE A 63 8.35 -0.79 -9.29
C ILE A 63 9.32 -0.80 -8.11
N ILE A 64 9.80 -1.98 -7.68
CA ILE A 64 10.80 -2.11 -6.60
C ILE A 64 12.09 -1.37 -7.01
N ALA A 65 12.63 -1.64 -8.19
CA ALA A 65 13.86 -1.01 -8.66
C ALA A 65 13.71 0.52 -8.75
N LEU A 66 12.56 1.00 -9.24
CA LEU A 66 12.25 2.42 -9.31
C LEU A 66 12.21 3.06 -7.92
N LEU A 67 11.51 2.45 -6.96
CA LEU A 67 11.41 2.98 -5.59
C LEU A 67 12.73 2.94 -4.82
N CYS A 68 13.59 1.95 -5.09
CA CYS A 68 14.87 1.79 -4.39
C CYS A 68 16.02 2.60 -4.98
N HIS A 69 16.00 2.87 -6.30
CA HIS A 69 17.19 3.37 -6.99
C HIS A 69 16.98 4.66 -7.79
N HIS A 70 15.74 5.14 -7.96
CA HIS A 70 15.53 6.32 -8.79
C HIS A 70 16.00 7.62 -8.09
N PRO A 71 16.90 8.42 -8.70
CA PRO A 71 17.51 9.58 -8.05
C PRO A 71 16.54 10.63 -7.49
N ILE A 72 15.45 10.91 -8.20
CA ILE A 72 14.37 11.82 -7.74
C ILE A 72 13.82 11.43 -6.35
N LEU A 73 13.90 10.15 -5.99
CA LEU A 73 13.39 9.64 -4.72
C LEU A 73 14.42 9.64 -3.60
N ASN A 74 15.69 9.96 -3.89
CA ASN A 74 16.74 10.04 -2.87
C ASN A 74 16.40 11.07 -1.77
N ASN A 75 15.64 12.10 -2.14
CA ASN A 75 15.19 13.15 -1.22
C ASN A 75 13.94 12.76 -0.40
N CYS A 76 13.38 11.57 -0.63
CA CYS A 76 12.19 11.07 0.08
C CYS A 76 12.56 10.20 1.30
N THR A 77 13.76 10.39 1.86
CA THR A 77 14.21 9.69 3.05
C THR A 77 13.67 10.37 4.31
N PHE A 78 13.31 9.57 5.31
CA PHE A 78 12.84 10.05 6.60
C PHE A 78 13.52 9.25 7.72
N THR A 79 13.95 9.94 8.77
CA THR A 79 14.50 9.34 9.99
C THR A 79 13.78 9.94 11.18
N GLY A 80 13.11 9.09 11.96
CA GLY A 80 12.29 9.51 13.09
C GLY A 80 11.21 8.49 13.39
N ALA A 81 10.31 8.84 14.31
CA ALA A 81 9.17 8.02 14.63
C ALA A 81 8.10 8.09 13.53
N ALA A 82 7.56 6.94 13.15
CA ALA A 82 6.41 6.82 12.27
C ALA A 82 5.45 5.77 12.83
N TYR A 83 4.17 5.94 12.52
CA TYR A 83 3.07 5.14 13.05
C TYR A 83 2.44 4.33 11.93
N ARG A 84 2.13 3.06 12.22
CA ARG A 84 1.45 2.16 11.29
C ARG A 84 0.41 1.36 12.05
N VAL A 85 -0.75 1.18 11.43
CA VAL A 85 -1.77 0.23 11.89
C VAL A 85 -1.56 -1.08 11.15
N LEU A 86 -1.50 -2.15 11.93
CA LEU A 86 -1.39 -3.51 11.45
C LEU A 86 -2.45 -4.34 12.15
N ARG A 87 -3.27 -5.03 11.37
CA ARG A 87 -4.14 -6.06 11.92
C ARG A 87 -3.30 -7.30 12.18
N GLN A 88 -3.34 -7.78 13.41
CA GLN A 88 -2.68 -8.99 13.86
C GLN A 88 -3.69 -9.88 14.57
N ASN A 89 -3.51 -11.20 14.49
CA ASN A 89 -4.25 -12.12 15.34
C ASN A 89 -3.46 -12.34 16.64
N ASN A 90 -4.13 -12.89 17.67
CA ASN A 90 -3.50 -13.11 18.97
C ASN A 90 -2.29 -14.05 18.89
N ASN A 91 -2.34 -15.09 18.04
CA ASN A 91 -1.23 -16.03 17.87
C ASN A 91 0.04 -15.36 17.33
N ASP A 92 -0.11 -14.40 16.41
CA ASP A 92 1.00 -13.60 15.90
C ASP A 92 1.47 -12.59 16.95
N LEU A 93 0.54 -12.05 17.75
CA LEU A 93 0.88 -11.14 18.84
C LEU A 93 1.74 -11.80 19.93
N ASP A 94 1.40 -13.03 20.31
CA ASP A 94 2.10 -13.82 21.32
C ASP A 94 3.54 -14.19 20.92
N ARG A 95 3.86 -14.07 19.62
CA ARG A 95 5.20 -14.30 19.08
C ARG A 95 6.08 -13.05 19.14
N TYR A 96 5.52 -11.86 19.36
CA TYR A 96 6.33 -10.66 19.53
C TYR A 96 7.01 -10.69 20.89
N ARG A 97 8.34 -10.77 20.87
CA ARG A 97 9.19 -10.59 22.05
C ARG A 97 10.04 -9.36 21.83
N THR A 98 10.48 -8.74 22.93
CA THR A 98 11.57 -7.77 22.89
C THR A 98 12.76 -8.39 22.14
N ASP A 99 13.43 -7.60 21.31
CA ASP A 99 14.58 -8.00 20.49
C ASP A 99 14.28 -8.90 19.26
N PHE A 100 13.01 -9.07 18.89
CA PHE A 100 12.65 -9.70 17.61
C PHE A 100 12.67 -8.71 16.43
N CYS A 101 13.28 -9.13 15.32
CA CYS A 101 13.24 -8.39 14.06
C CYS A 101 12.06 -8.85 13.20
N LEU A 102 11.23 -7.90 12.77
CA LEU A 102 10.09 -8.17 11.90
C LEU A 102 10.43 -7.86 10.46
N ILE A 103 10.38 -8.90 9.63
CA ILE A 103 10.62 -8.78 8.21
C ILE A 103 9.27 -8.78 7.49
N ALA A 104 8.91 -7.64 6.91
CA ALA A 104 7.73 -7.54 6.07
C ALA A 104 8.02 -8.14 4.69
N LYS A 105 7.10 -8.98 4.19
CA LYS A 105 7.15 -9.52 2.82
C LYS A 105 6.52 -8.56 1.79
N SER A 106 6.19 -7.33 2.17
CA SER A 106 5.53 -6.33 1.33
C SER A 106 6.03 -4.93 1.69
N PHE A 107 5.58 -3.91 0.96
CA PHE A 107 5.91 -2.53 1.34
C PHE A 107 5.25 -2.14 2.67
N LEU A 108 5.98 -1.31 3.43
CA LEU A 108 5.56 -0.79 4.72
C LEU A 108 5.09 0.66 4.61
N SER A 109 3.82 0.87 4.27
CA SER A 109 3.14 2.16 4.44
C SER A 109 3.04 2.55 5.92
N SER A 110 3.54 3.73 6.27
CA SER A 110 3.47 4.34 7.60
C SER A 110 3.28 5.84 7.48
N SER A 111 2.88 6.50 8.57
CA SER A 111 2.66 7.95 8.62
C SER A 111 3.44 8.58 9.76
N ILE A 112 4.03 9.74 9.54
CA ILE A 112 4.62 10.57 10.60
C ILE A 112 3.54 11.17 11.51
N ASP A 113 2.32 11.37 10.98
CA ASP A 113 1.17 11.84 11.74
C ASP A 113 0.38 10.65 12.28
N ARG A 114 0.38 10.52 13.61
CA ARG A 114 -0.36 9.49 14.34
C ARG A 114 -1.88 9.56 14.08
N ARG A 115 -2.46 10.76 13.93
CA ARG A 115 -3.91 10.95 13.73
C ARG A 115 -4.37 10.32 12.42
N ILE A 116 -3.55 10.43 11.38
CA ILE A 116 -3.81 9.79 10.09
C ILE A 116 -3.87 8.26 10.26
N THR A 117 -2.93 7.69 11.03
CA THR A 117 -2.92 6.26 11.33
C THR A 117 -4.15 5.83 12.15
N GLU A 118 -4.58 6.61 13.13
CA GLU A 118 -5.82 6.36 13.88
C GLU A 118 -7.07 6.42 13.00
N LEU A 119 -7.14 7.34 12.02
CA LEU A 119 -8.22 7.37 11.02
C LEU A 119 -8.25 6.12 10.14
N PHE A 120 -7.08 5.52 9.84
CA PHE A 120 -7.04 4.23 9.13
C PHE A 120 -7.59 3.09 9.99
N LEU A 121 -7.29 3.07 11.29
CA LEU A 121 -7.84 2.08 12.22
C LEU A 121 -9.37 2.15 12.28
N LEU A 122 -9.91 3.34 12.53
CA LEU A 122 -11.36 3.57 12.61
C LEU A 122 -12.09 3.11 11.34
N ARG A 123 -11.51 3.39 10.16
CA ARG A 123 -12.08 2.94 8.88
C ARG A 123 -12.03 1.42 8.70
N GLN A 124 -10.96 0.75 9.14
CA GLN A 124 -10.88 -0.71 9.13
C GLN A 124 -11.93 -1.35 10.04
N GLU A 125 -12.19 -0.75 11.20
CA GLU A 125 -13.21 -1.21 12.14
C GLU A 125 -14.63 -1.00 11.58
N ALA A 126 -14.93 0.16 10.99
CA ALA A 126 -16.23 0.43 10.38
C ALA A 126 -16.56 -0.53 9.22
N THR A 127 -15.57 -0.88 8.40
CA THR A 127 -15.74 -1.86 7.30
C THR A 127 -16.08 -3.27 7.83
N ARG A 128 -15.68 -3.59 9.06
CA ARG A 128 -15.97 -4.89 9.70
C ARG A 128 -17.43 -4.97 10.16
N GLU A 129 -18.00 -3.86 10.60
CA GLU A 129 -19.38 -3.81 11.09
C GLU A 129 -20.40 -3.73 9.95
N ASN A 130 -20.02 -3.17 8.80
CA ASN A 130 -20.88 -3.10 7.60
C ASN A 130 -20.09 -3.37 6.31
N PRO A 131 -19.85 -4.64 5.93
CA PRO A 131 -19.04 -5.00 4.75
C PRO A 131 -19.61 -4.53 3.40
N GLY A 132 -20.85 -4.00 3.38
CA GLY A 132 -21.53 -3.49 2.18
C GLY A 132 -21.41 -1.97 1.94
N VAL A 133 -20.89 -1.19 2.89
CA VAL A 133 -20.75 0.27 2.73
C VAL A 133 -19.28 0.62 2.53
N LYS A 134 -18.88 0.76 1.26
CA LYS A 134 -17.61 1.42 0.91
C LYS A 134 -17.84 2.94 1.01
N LEU A 135 -17.20 3.60 1.98
CA LEU A 135 -17.07 5.06 2.04
C LEU A 135 -16.20 5.59 0.89
#